data_AF-A0A8J4QBG5-F1
#
_entry.id   AF-A0A8J4QBG5-F1
#
_cell.length_a   1.000
_cell.length_b   1.000
_cell.length_c   1.000
_cell.angle_alpha   90.00
_cell.angle_beta   90.00
_cell.angle_gamma   90.00
#
_symmetry.space_group_name_H-M   'P 1'
#
loop_
_entity.id
_entity.type
_entity.pdbx_description
1 polymer ?
#
loop_
_entity_poly.entity_id
_entity_poly.type
_entity_poly.pdbx_seq_one_letter_code
_entity_poly.pdbx_strand_id
1 'polypeptide(L)'
;MQGGGFQFQFQIAGARDRMASDGKVVVEKVGEKSSVTRCFSKYPLKFIIPRKVGPSKTDAVWIYSLTYGGGVVSGDSISCEFTIGDACTTVLTTQASTKVYKSMGSKCSEQVLE
;
A
#
# COMPACT_ATOMS: atom_id res chain seq x y z
N MET A 1 8.46 28.97 -16.21
CA MET A 1 8.28 27.59 -16.69
C MET A 1 9.42 26.73 -16.17
N GLN A 2 9.11 25.72 -15.36
CA GLN A 2 9.81 24.43 -15.30
C GLN A 2 9.04 23.56 -14.30
N GLY A 3 7.99 22.90 -14.81
CA GLY A 3 7.32 21.83 -14.10
C GLY A 3 8.19 20.59 -14.19
N GLY A 4 8.93 20.28 -13.12
CA GLY A 4 9.68 19.04 -12.99
C GLY A 4 8.72 17.88 -12.86
N GLY A 5 8.43 17.21 -13.98
CA GLY A 5 7.73 15.93 -13.98
C GLY A 5 8.60 14.88 -13.33
N PHE A 6 8.20 14.43 -12.14
CA PHE A 6 8.81 13.26 -11.51
C PHE A 6 8.20 12.00 -12.14
N GLN A 7 8.98 11.34 -12.98
CA GLN A 7 8.66 10.03 -13.53
C GLN A 7 9.06 8.98 -12.49
N PHE A 8 8.07 8.24 -11.97
CA PHE A 8 8.30 7.10 -11.08
C PHE A 8 8.56 5.86 -11.94
N GLN A 9 9.77 5.32 -11.84
CA GLN A 9 10.16 4.07 -12.48
C GLN A 9 9.95 2.93 -11.46
N PHE A 10 9.07 1.99 -11.77
CA PHE A 10 8.93 0.75 -11.01
C PHE A 10 10.03 -0.21 -11.45
N GLN A 11 10.84 -0.69 -10.52
CA GLN A 11 11.80 -1.76 -10.76
C GLN A 11 11.35 -3.01 -9.99
N ILE A 12 11.09 -4.10 -10.72
CA ILE A 12 10.73 -5.39 -10.13
C ILE A 12 12.01 -5.98 -9.53
N ALA A 13 12.13 -5.99 -8.21
CA ALA A 13 13.24 -6.63 -7.51
C ALA A 13 13.02 -8.15 -7.48
N GLY A 14 14.00 -8.88 -8.02
CA GLY A 14 13.98 -10.34 -8.04
C GLY A 14 14.14 -10.96 -6.65
N ALA A 15 13.35 -12.01 -6.41
CA ALA A 15 13.47 -13.07 -5.41
C ALA A 15 14.47 -12.82 -4.25
N ARG A 16 14.00 -12.22 -3.16
CA ARG A 16 14.68 -12.28 -1.86
C ARG A 16 13.70 -12.60 -0.72
N ASP A 17 14.20 -13.46 0.16
CA ASP A 17 13.67 -14.00 1.42
C ASP A 17 12.34 -13.43 1.95
N ARG A 18 11.35 -14.31 2.21
CA ARG A 18 10.02 -13.93 2.71
C ARG A 18 10.10 -13.42 4.16
N MET A 19 10.56 -12.18 4.33
CA MET A 19 10.45 -11.47 5.59
C MET A 19 8.96 -11.28 5.93
N ALA A 20 8.58 -11.46 7.20
CA ALA A 20 7.19 -11.32 7.62
C ALA A 20 6.67 -9.91 7.29
N SER A 21 5.65 -9.83 6.43
CA SER A 21 5.11 -8.58 5.91
C SER A 21 4.76 -7.56 7.02
N ASP A 22 5.03 -6.28 6.75
CA ASP A 22 4.75 -5.14 7.64
C ASP A 22 3.28 -4.72 7.58
N GLY A 23 2.54 -5.16 6.56
CA GLY A 23 1.11 -4.96 6.46
C GLY A 23 0.43 -6.04 5.65
N LYS A 24 -0.75 -6.48 6.09
CA LYS A 24 -1.55 -7.46 5.35
C LYS A 24 -2.99 -7.01 5.24
N VAL A 25 -3.55 -7.06 4.03
CA VAL A 25 -4.98 -6.89 3.81
C VAL A 25 -5.52 -8.07 3.01
N VAL A 26 -6.62 -8.65 3.46
CA VAL A 26 -7.34 -9.72 2.78
C VAL A 26 -8.74 -9.22 2.47
N VAL A 27 -9.12 -9.29 1.20
CA VAL A 27 -10.45 -8.94 0.70
C VAL A 27 -11.11 -10.18 0.17
N GLU A 28 -12.27 -10.51 0.71
CA GLU A 28 -13.05 -11.67 0.32
C GLU A 28 -14.50 -11.26 0.02
N LYS A 29 -15.20 -12.16 -0.66
CA LYS A 29 -16.62 -11.98 -0.95
C LYS A 29 -17.42 -12.36 0.29
N VAL A 30 -18.09 -11.37 0.89
CA VAL A 30 -19.02 -11.58 2.02
C VAL A 30 -20.43 -11.30 1.52
N GLY A 31 -21.21 -12.36 1.31
CA GLY A 31 -22.47 -12.27 0.58
C GLY A 31 -22.23 -11.89 -0.88
N GLU A 32 -22.90 -10.84 -1.36
CA GLU A 32 -22.74 -10.35 -2.74
C GLU A 32 -21.71 -9.21 -2.87
N LYS A 33 -20.98 -8.87 -1.79
CA LYS A 33 -20.07 -7.72 -1.77
C LYS A 33 -18.64 -8.08 -1.38
N SER A 34 -17.70 -7.38 -1.98
CA SER A 34 -16.28 -7.36 -1.61
C SER A 34 -16.14 -6.74 -0.22
N SER A 35 -15.43 -7.41 0.69
CA SER A 35 -15.25 -6.94 2.07
C SER A 35 -13.86 -7.29 2.60
N VAL A 36 -13.27 -6.39 3.39
CA VAL A 36 -12.02 -6.69 4.09
C VAL A 36 -12.32 -7.63 5.25
N THR A 37 -11.77 -8.83 5.20
CA THR A 37 -11.93 -9.85 6.25
C THR A 37 -10.73 -9.91 7.19
N ARG A 38 -9.56 -9.46 6.73
CA ARG A 38 -8.36 -9.33 7.56
C ARG A 38 -7.60 -8.06 7.20
N CYS A 39 -7.18 -7.32 8.22
CA CYS A 39 -6.36 -6.12 8.06
C CYS A 39 -5.39 -6.01 9.23
N PHE A 40 -4.10 -5.89 8.94
CA PHE A 40 -3.04 -5.70 9.91
C PHE A 40 -1.99 -4.75 9.35
N SER A 41 -1.41 -3.92 10.20
CA SER A 41 -0.27 -3.07 9.85
C SER A 41 0.61 -2.85 11.07
N LYS A 42 1.93 -2.85 10.88
CA LYS A 42 2.92 -2.44 11.87
C LYS A 42 3.30 -0.98 11.67
N TYR A 43 3.74 -0.31 12.73
CA TYR A 43 4.37 1.00 12.59
C TYR A 43 5.56 0.91 11.60
N PRO A 44 5.72 1.88 10.68
CA PRO A 44 4.97 3.14 10.54
C PRO A 44 3.74 3.06 9.62
N LEU A 45 3.30 1.90 9.16
CA LEU A 45 2.19 1.74 8.22
C LEU A 45 0.80 1.81 8.89
N LYS A 46 -0.18 2.39 8.19
CA LYS A 46 -1.61 2.32 8.52
C LYS A 46 -2.44 2.08 7.27
N PHE A 47 -3.45 1.22 7.38
CA PHE A 47 -4.51 1.13 6.37
C PHE A 47 -5.79 1.81 6.87
N ILE A 48 -6.42 2.62 6.02
CA ILE A 48 -7.76 3.16 6.24
C ILE A 48 -8.70 2.58 5.18
N ILE A 49 -9.79 1.97 5.63
CA ILE A 49 -10.77 1.32 4.76
C ILE A 49 -12.12 2.03 4.96
N PRO A 50 -12.40 3.09 4.18
CA PRO A 50 -13.69 3.76 4.26
C PRO A 50 -14.80 2.90 3.64
N ARG A 51 -15.97 2.92 4.28
CA ARG A 51 -17.14 2.12 3.86
C ARG A 51 -18.09 2.85 2.90
N LYS A 52 -17.87 4.14 2.61
CA LYS A 52 -18.79 5.00 1.85
C LYS A 52 -18.04 5.87 0.82
N VAL A 53 -17.33 5.19 -0.08
CA VAL A 53 -16.41 5.80 -1.06
C VAL A 53 -17.00 5.91 -2.47
N GLY A 54 -18.14 5.27 -2.71
CA GLY A 54 -18.86 5.34 -3.97
C GLY A 54 -20.35 5.05 -3.82
N PRO A 55 -21.12 5.09 -4.92
CA PRO A 55 -22.53 4.72 -4.92
C PRO A 55 -22.75 3.31 -4.37
N SER A 56 -23.91 3.04 -3.77
CA SER A 56 -24.24 1.73 -3.16
C SER A 56 -24.20 0.54 -4.14
N LYS A 57 -24.24 0.83 -5.44
CA LYS A 57 -24.17 -0.13 -6.55
C LYS A 57 -22.74 -0.53 -6.93
N THR A 58 -21.73 0.23 -6.51
CA THR A 58 -20.33 -0.08 -6.81
C THR A 58 -19.80 -1.07 -5.77
N ASP A 59 -19.51 -2.29 -6.22
CA ASP A 59 -18.88 -3.31 -5.38
C ASP A 59 -17.35 -3.18 -5.43
N ALA A 60 -16.79 -2.28 -4.61
CA ALA A 60 -15.34 -2.13 -4.49
C ALA A 60 -14.94 -1.71 -3.07
N VAL A 61 -13.89 -2.34 -2.55
CA VAL A 61 -13.24 -1.94 -1.30
C VAL A 61 -12.16 -0.91 -1.59
N TRP A 62 -12.19 0.23 -0.91
CA TRP A 62 -11.11 1.21 -1.01
C TRP A 62 -10.18 1.07 0.18
N ILE A 63 -8.89 1.01 -0.11
CA ILE A 63 -7.82 0.91 0.87
C ILE A 63 -6.92 2.13 0.67
N TYR A 64 -6.78 2.92 1.72
CA TYR A 64 -5.82 4.01 1.78
C TYR A 64 -4.62 3.54 2.59
N SER A 65 -3.48 3.32 1.93
CA SER A 65 -2.20 3.05 2.60
C SER A 65 -1.51 4.35 2.98
N LEU A 66 -1.10 4.42 4.25
CA LEU A 66 -0.48 5.58 4.88
C LEU A 66 0.79 5.16 5.61
N THR A 67 1.76 6.06 5.66
CA THR A 67 2.92 5.96 6.56
C THR A 67 2.84 7.08 7.59
N TYR A 68 2.83 6.74 8.88
CA TYR A 68 2.92 7.66 10.01
C TYR A 68 4.30 8.34 10.03
N GLY A 69 4.45 9.40 9.22
CA GLY A 69 5.68 10.15 9.07
C GLY A 69 5.62 11.14 7.92
N GLY A 70 6.61 12.02 7.80
CA GLY A 70 6.75 12.95 6.68
C GLY A 70 7.19 12.31 5.37
N GLY A 71 7.45 10.99 5.36
CA GLY A 71 7.98 10.23 4.24
C GLY A 71 8.77 9.01 4.71
N VAL A 72 9.28 8.22 3.76
CA VAL A 72 10.14 7.05 4.01
C VAL A 72 11.58 7.53 4.15
N VAL A 73 12.26 7.13 5.23
CA VAL A 73 13.65 7.55 5.52
C VAL A 73 14.65 6.43 5.27
N SER A 74 15.93 6.80 5.19
CA SER A 74 17.03 5.88 4.86
C SER A 74 17.13 4.74 5.87
N GLY A 75 16.97 3.50 5.38
CA GLY A 75 16.94 2.28 6.19
C GLY A 75 15.55 1.70 6.45
N ASP A 76 14.48 2.40 6.06
CA ASP A 76 13.13 1.84 6.11
C ASP A 76 12.92 0.82 4.99
N SER A 77 12.37 -0.34 5.37
CA SER A 77 11.86 -1.37 4.47
C SER A 77 10.41 -1.62 4.84
N ILE A 78 9.48 -1.40 3.92
CA ILE A 78 8.05 -1.62 4.14
C ILE A 78 7.56 -2.65 3.12
N SER A 79 7.17 -3.83 3.60
CA SER A 79 6.50 -4.86 2.81
C SER A 79 5.01 -4.88 3.12
N CYS A 80 4.15 -4.82 2.10
CA CYS A 80 2.69 -4.96 2.24
C CYS A 80 2.18 -6.08 1.34
N GLU A 81 1.37 -6.98 1.88
CA GLU A 81 0.71 -8.07 1.17
C GLU A 81 -0.80 -7.82 1.04
N PHE A 82 -1.32 -7.89 -0.18
CA PHE A 82 -2.73 -7.74 -0.51
C PHE A 82 -3.27 -9.02 -1.16
N THR A 83 -4.15 -9.73 -0.46
CA THR A 83 -4.84 -10.91 -1.02
C THR A 83 -6.26 -10.53 -1.41
N ILE A 84 -6.56 -10.59 -2.71
CA ILE A 84 -7.91 -10.30 -3.24
C ILE A 84 -8.54 -11.63 -3.70
N GLY A 85 -9.64 -12.00 -3.06
CA GLY A 85 -10.40 -13.21 -3.38
C GLY A 85 -11.16 -13.10 -4.70
N ASP A 86 -11.66 -14.24 -5.18
CA ASP A 86 -12.38 -14.33 -6.43
C ASP A 86 -13.61 -13.40 -6.48
N ALA A 87 -13.85 -12.80 -7.65
CA ALA A 87 -14.95 -11.87 -7.90
C ALA A 87 -15.04 -10.69 -6.91
N CYS A 88 -13.92 -10.31 -6.30
CA CYS A 88 -13.78 -9.11 -5.48
C CYS A 88 -13.09 -7.99 -6.26
N THR A 89 -13.47 -6.74 -5.97
CA THR A 89 -12.81 -5.56 -6.51
C THR A 89 -12.23 -4.73 -5.37
N THR A 90 -10.99 -4.28 -5.53
CA THR A 90 -10.30 -3.42 -4.58
C THR A 90 -9.59 -2.27 -5.28
N VAL A 91 -9.61 -1.11 -4.64
CA VAL A 91 -8.89 0.10 -5.05
C VAL A 91 -7.88 0.41 -3.95
N LEU A 92 -6.60 0.35 -4.28
CA LEU A 92 -5.52 0.75 -3.39
C LEU A 92 -5.06 2.17 -3.76
N THR A 93 -5.04 3.07 -2.77
CA THR A 93 -4.62 4.46 -2.95
C THR A 93 -3.69 4.89 -1.82
N THR A 94 -2.82 5.87 -2.08
CA THR A 94 -2.04 6.57 -1.04
C THR A 94 -2.64 7.95 -0.79
N GLN A 95 -2.54 8.47 0.44
CA GLN A 95 -3.08 9.78 0.81
C GLN A 95 -2.39 10.95 0.10
N ALA A 96 -1.11 10.77 -0.24
CA ALA A 96 -0.27 11.78 -0.88
C ALA A 96 0.91 11.09 -1.58
N SER A 97 1.66 11.86 -2.38
CA SER A 97 2.94 11.41 -2.92
C SER A 97 3.87 11.00 -1.77
N THR A 98 4.40 9.79 -1.83
CA THR A 98 5.44 9.34 -0.90
C THR A 98 6.65 10.26 -1.04
N LYS A 99 7.01 10.98 0.03
CA LYS A 99 8.28 11.71 0.08
C LYS A 99 9.37 10.71 0.44
N VAL A 100 10.34 10.54 -0.47
CA VAL A 100 11.51 9.71 -0.24
C VAL A 100 12.67 10.64 0.10
N TYR A 101 13.26 10.49 1.29
CA TYR A 101 14.40 11.30 1.70
C TYR A 101 15.71 10.73 1.16
N LYS A 102 16.74 11.58 1.02
CA LYS A 102 18.05 11.15 0.52
C LYS A 102 18.61 10.03 1.39
N SER A 103 19.14 9.00 0.72
CA SER A 103 19.92 7.94 1.34
C SER A 103 21.16 8.52 2.04
N MET A 104 21.45 8.03 3.25
CA MET A 104 22.65 8.39 4.01
C MET A 104 23.63 7.21 4.00
N GLY A 105 24.82 7.40 3.40
CA GLY A 105 25.81 6.33 3.27
C GLY A 105 25.37 5.22 2.30
N SER A 106 25.42 3.96 2.72
CA SER A 106 25.01 2.80 1.91
C SER A 106 23.55 2.35 2.14
N LYS A 107 22.74 3.13 2.87
CA LYS A 107 21.40 2.72 3.32
C LYS A 107 20.32 3.01 2.29
N CYS A 108 19.71 1.98 1.71
CA CYS A 108 18.56 2.12 0.81
C CYS A 108 17.25 2.31 1.61
N SER A 109 16.24 2.87 0.95
CA SER A 109 14.84 2.84 1.40
C SER A 109 14.04 2.11 0.33
N GLU A 110 13.19 1.17 0.74
CA GLU A 110 12.42 0.35 -0.20
C GLU A 110 10.96 0.20 0.27
N GLN A 111 10.04 0.24 -0.70
CA GLN A 111 8.62 0.01 -0.48
C GLN A 111 8.12 -0.99 -1.52
N VAL A 112 7.60 -2.13 -1.06
CA VAL A 112 7.08 -3.21 -1.89
C VAL A 112 5.61 -3.45 -1.57
N LEU A 113 4.76 -3.44 -2.61
CA LEU A 113 3.34 -3.74 -2.52
C LEU A 113 3.06 -4.92 -3.45
N GLU A 114 2.72 -6.07 -2.86
CA GLU A 114 2.47 -7.35 -3.55
C GLU A 114 1.04 -7.84 -3.35
#